data_AF-A0A3C1V238-F1
#
_entry.id   AF-A0A3C1V238-F1
#
_cell.length_a   1.000
_cell.length_b   1.000
_cell.length_c   1.000
_cell.angle_alpha   90.00
_cell.angle_beta   90.00
_cell.angle_gamma   90.00
#
_symmetry.space_group_name_H-M   'P 1'
#
loop_
_entity.id
_entity.type
_entity.pdbx_description
1 polymer ?
#
loop_
_entity_poly.entity_id
_entity_poly.type
_entity_poly.pdbx_seq_one_letter_code
_entity_poly.pdbx_strand_id
1 'polypeptide(L)'
;EAFKSIYDLNQQRLLASFHDLSDGGLGVALAEMAIGGGLGADINLAKVPLRDTGNLAQHDDIMSLLCVACAETPGRFLIEVKEEDATEVDQILRGSTWSWIGHVTDDNLLTIRCGENSVVTQTLIHKLATAWREPSTAQTHGKS
;
A
#
# COMPACT_ATOMS: atom_id res chain seq x y z
N GLU A 1 19.34 -6.09 0.88
CA GLU A 1 18.75 -5.22 1.92
C GLU A 1 17.28 -5.53 2.19
N ALA A 2 16.30 -4.99 1.47
CA ALA A 2 14.88 -5.10 1.83
C ALA A 2 14.37 -6.53 2.13
N PHE A 3 14.67 -7.50 1.26
CA PHE A 3 14.28 -8.90 1.48
C PHE A 3 14.85 -9.51 2.76
N LYS A 4 16.10 -9.17 3.11
CA LYS A 4 16.74 -9.63 4.34
C LYS A 4 16.02 -9.06 5.56
N SER A 5 15.69 -7.77 5.54
CA SER A 5 14.95 -7.14 6.63
C SER A 5 13.56 -7.76 6.82
N ILE A 6 12.83 -8.05 5.73
CA ILE A 6 11.55 -8.77 5.81
C ILE A 6 11.72 -10.17 6.40
N TYR A 7 12.76 -10.90 5.98
CA TYR A 7 13.08 -12.21 6.55
C TYR A 7 13.35 -12.13 8.06
N ASP A 8 14.15 -11.16 8.50
CA ASP A 8 14.49 -10.95 9.91
C ASP A 8 13.25 -10.59 10.75
N LEU A 9 12.32 -9.78 10.22
CA LEU A 9 11.03 -9.47 10.85
C LEU A 9 10.14 -10.72 10.98
N ASN A 10 10.07 -11.52 9.92
CA ASN A 10 9.26 -12.74 9.92
C ASN A 10 9.78 -13.77 10.94
N GLN A 11 11.11 -13.92 11.06
CA GLN A 11 11.73 -14.84 12.02
C GLN A 11 11.44 -14.46 13.48
N GLN A 12 11.26 -13.16 13.74
CA GLN A 12 10.89 -12.64 15.04
C GLN A 12 9.37 -12.58 15.27
N ARG A 13 8.56 -13.00 14.28
CA ARG A 13 7.08 -12.97 14.30
C ARG A 13 6.50 -11.57 14.51
N LEU A 14 7.16 -10.56 13.97
CA LEU A 14 6.75 -9.15 14.09
C LEU A 14 5.80 -8.70 12.95
N LEU A 15 5.62 -9.54 11.92
CA LEU A 15 4.71 -9.26 10.80
C LEU A 15 3.31 -9.79 11.11
N ALA A 16 2.32 -8.91 11.12
CA ALA A 16 0.91 -9.28 11.16
C ALA A 16 0.41 -9.66 9.75
N SER A 17 0.84 -8.91 8.74
CA SER A 17 0.57 -9.17 7.33
C SER A 17 1.71 -8.60 6.47
N PHE A 18 1.90 -9.13 5.27
CA PHE A 18 2.84 -8.58 4.30
C PHE A 18 2.38 -8.86 2.86
N HIS A 19 2.71 -7.94 1.95
CA HIS A 19 2.41 -8.06 0.53
C HIS A 19 3.54 -7.47 -0.31
N ASP A 20 3.94 -8.15 -1.38
CA ASP A 20 4.84 -7.56 -2.37
C ASP A 20 4.10 -6.54 -3.23
N LEU A 21 4.82 -5.52 -3.71
CA LEU A 21 4.28 -4.59 -4.70
C LEU A 21 4.71 -5.06 -6.08
N SER A 22 3.75 -5.65 -6.80
CA SER A 22 3.89 -6.11 -8.18
C SER A 22 2.84 -5.43 -9.07
N ASP A 23 1.95 -6.19 -9.72
CA ASP A 23 0.99 -5.67 -10.69
C ASP A 23 -0.02 -4.72 -10.02
N GLY A 24 -0.16 -3.51 -10.58
CA GLY A 24 -1.01 -2.46 -10.02
C GLY A 24 -0.44 -1.73 -8.80
N GLY A 25 0.73 -2.14 -8.30
CA GLY A 25 1.51 -1.39 -7.31
C GLY A 25 0.92 -1.33 -5.90
N LEU A 26 1.23 -0.25 -5.18
CA LEU A 26 0.81 -0.02 -3.79
C LEU A 26 -0.72 0.03 -3.65
N GLY A 27 -1.43 0.63 -4.60
CA GLY A 27 -2.88 0.77 -4.55
C GLY A 27 -3.60 -0.57 -4.56
N VAL A 28 -3.14 -1.49 -5.41
CA VAL A 28 -3.69 -2.86 -5.48
C VAL A 28 -3.31 -3.65 -4.24
N ALA A 29 -2.03 -3.61 -3.82
CA ALA A 29 -1.59 -4.32 -2.60
C ALA A 29 -2.39 -3.88 -1.36
N LEU A 30 -2.67 -2.57 -1.20
CA LEU A 30 -3.54 -2.06 -0.14
C LEU A 30 -4.96 -2.60 -0.21
N ALA A 31 -5.54 -2.64 -1.42
CA ALA A 31 -6.88 -3.18 -1.61
C ALA A 31 -6.93 -4.68 -1.30
N GLU A 32 -5.95 -5.46 -1.76
CA GLU A 32 -5.86 -6.91 -1.50
C GLU A 32 -5.70 -7.21 -0.02
N MET A 33 -4.81 -6.50 0.69
CA MET A 33 -4.64 -6.66 2.13
C MET A 33 -5.92 -6.29 2.90
N ALA A 34 -6.58 -5.19 2.54
CA ALA A 34 -7.81 -4.76 3.19
C ALA A 34 -8.98 -5.73 2.93
N ILE A 35 -9.13 -6.23 1.70
CA ILE A 35 -10.13 -7.25 1.35
C ILE A 35 -9.86 -8.56 2.08
N GLY A 36 -8.60 -9.00 2.13
CA GLY A 36 -8.18 -10.24 2.76
C GLY A 36 -8.36 -10.22 4.28
N GLY A 37 -8.06 -9.09 4.92
CA GLY A 37 -8.25 -8.89 6.36
C GLY A 37 -9.68 -8.54 6.77
N GLY A 38 -10.51 -8.03 5.85
CA GLY A 38 -11.85 -7.54 6.16
C GLY A 38 -11.85 -6.29 7.05
N LEU A 39 -10.79 -5.48 6.98
CA LEU A 39 -10.57 -4.27 7.77
C LEU A 39 -10.33 -3.07 6.84
N GLY A 40 -10.56 -1.86 7.36
CA GLY A 40 -10.23 -0.62 6.68
C GLY A 40 -8.76 -0.24 6.83
N ALA A 41 -8.34 0.81 6.15
CA ALA A 41 -7.01 1.42 6.34
C ALA A 41 -7.04 2.91 5.98
N ASP A 42 -6.30 3.72 6.74
CA ASP A 42 -6.05 5.14 6.44
C ASP A 42 -4.57 5.34 6.11
N ILE A 43 -4.30 5.61 4.83
CA ILE A 43 -2.96 5.65 4.24
C ILE A 43 -2.67 7.02 3.65
N ASN A 44 -1.47 7.53 3.89
CA ASN A 44 -0.98 8.78 3.33
C ASN A 44 0.14 8.54 2.31
N LEU A 45 -0.15 8.78 1.04
CA LEU A 45 0.80 8.58 -0.06
C LEU A 45 2.00 9.53 0.01
N ALA A 46 1.86 10.70 0.64
CA ALA A 46 2.98 11.64 0.82
C ALA A 46 4.07 11.09 1.75
N LYS A 47 3.79 10.03 2.51
CA LYS A 47 4.76 9.35 3.39
C LYS A 47 5.50 8.20 2.71
N VAL A 48 5.12 7.81 1.48
CA VAL A 48 5.75 6.70 0.76
C VAL A 48 7.15 7.13 0.30
N PRO A 49 8.21 6.38 0.64
CA PRO A 49 9.55 6.74 0.23
C PRO A 49 9.76 6.47 -1.27
N LEU A 50 10.31 7.45 -1.98
CA LEU A 50 10.57 7.38 -3.42
C LEU A 50 12.07 7.35 -3.70
N ARG A 51 12.50 6.47 -4.61
CA ARG A 51 13.88 6.42 -5.11
C ARG A 51 13.94 7.20 -6.43
N ASP A 52 14.89 8.12 -6.55
CA ASP A 52 15.26 8.82 -7.79
C ASP A 52 14.10 9.46 -8.59
N THR A 53 13.30 10.30 -7.94
CA THR A 53 12.16 10.97 -8.59
C THR A 53 12.40 12.42 -9.01
N GLY A 54 13.60 12.97 -8.82
CA GLY A 54 13.87 14.38 -9.12
C GLY A 54 12.89 15.32 -8.37
N ASN A 55 12.54 16.44 -9.02
CA ASN A 55 11.69 17.51 -8.46
C ASN A 55 10.18 17.16 -8.41
N LEU A 56 9.80 15.88 -8.26
CA LEU A 56 8.45 15.46 -7.87
C LEU A 56 8.04 15.96 -6.46
N ALA A 57 8.91 16.77 -5.83
CA ALA A 57 8.94 17.33 -4.49
C ALA A 57 7.68 18.06 -3.96
N GLN A 58 6.55 18.05 -4.67
CA GLN A 58 5.29 18.63 -4.21
C GLN A 58 4.13 17.71 -4.67
N HIS A 59 4.04 16.53 -4.06
CA HIS A 59 3.12 15.43 -4.44
C HIS A 59 1.63 15.71 -4.19
N ASP A 60 1.14 16.93 -4.32
CA ASP A 60 -0.27 17.26 -4.10
C ASP A 60 -1.13 17.07 -5.36
N ASP A 61 -0.51 16.76 -6.51
CA ASP A 61 -1.23 16.52 -7.77
C ASP A 61 -1.54 15.03 -8.03
N ILE A 62 -2.66 14.79 -8.71
CA ILE A 62 -3.19 13.45 -9.00
C ILE A 62 -2.20 12.59 -9.80
N MET A 63 -1.42 13.17 -10.73
CA MET A 63 -0.49 12.40 -11.55
C MET A 63 0.66 11.86 -10.72
N SER A 64 1.21 12.70 -9.85
CA SER A 64 2.22 12.30 -8.87
C SER A 64 1.70 11.20 -7.94
N LEU A 65 0.44 11.28 -7.51
CA LEU A 65 -0.19 10.26 -6.65
C LEU A 65 -0.42 8.94 -7.35
N LEU A 66 -0.84 8.96 -8.62
CA LEU A 66 -0.97 7.77 -9.46
C LEU A 66 0.39 7.11 -9.70
N CYS A 67 1.45 7.89 -9.91
CA CYS A 67 2.81 7.35 -10.02
C CYS A 67 3.22 6.61 -8.75
N VAL A 68 2.91 7.12 -7.56
CA VAL A 68 3.22 6.44 -6.29
C VAL A 68 2.34 5.20 -6.11
N ALA A 69 1.03 5.32 -6.32
CA ALA A 69 0.07 4.25 -6.10
C ALA A 69 0.23 3.08 -7.09
N CYS A 70 0.49 3.38 -8.36
CA CYS A 70 0.61 2.40 -9.44
C CYS A 70 2.06 2.04 -9.77
N ALA A 71 3.06 2.56 -9.05
CA ALA A 71 4.44 2.13 -9.28
C ALA A 71 4.54 0.63 -9.03
N GLU A 72 5.19 -0.10 -9.95
CA GLU A 72 5.42 -1.55 -9.92
C GLU A 72 6.92 -1.88 -9.76
N THR A 73 7.73 -0.92 -9.31
CA THR A 73 9.18 -1.12 -9.11
C THR A 73 9.42 -2.35 -8.23
N PRO A 74 10.17 -3.37 -8.71
CA PRO A 74 10.39 -4.61 -7.98
C PRO A 74 11.11 -4.41 -6.64
N GLY A 75 10.92 -5.36 -5.73
CA GLY A 75 11.64 -5.39 -4.44
C GLY A 75 11.13 -4.39 -3.40
N ARG A 76 9.87 -3.96 -3.53
CA ARG A 76 9.14 -3.19 -2.53
C ARG A 76 8.09 -4.08 -1.86
N PHE A 77 7.88 -3.81 -0.58
CA PHE A 77 6.98 -4.58 0.27
C PHE A 77 6.12 -3.62 1.07
N LEU A 78 4.86 -3.98 1.24
CA LEU A 78 3.97 -3.41 2.23
C LEU A 78 3.88 -4.39 3.40
N ILE A 79 4.06 -3.89 4.62
CA ILE A 79 3.97 -4.69 5.83
C ILE A 79 2.98 -4.07 6.80
N GLU A 80 2.30 -4.93 7.54
CA GLU A 80 1.47 -4.58 8.68
C GLU A 80 2.13 -5.17 9.92
N VAL A 81 2.24 -4.37 10.98
CA VAL A 81 2.77 -4.79 12.28
C VAL A 81 1.84 -4.26 13.36
N LYS A 82 1.90 -4.87 14.54
CA LYS A 82 1.19 -4.32 15.70
C LYS A 82 1.91 -3.08 16.21
N GLU A 83 1.13 -2.13 16.72
CA GLU A 83 1.68 -0.89 17.28
C GLU A 83 2.64 -1.13 18.45
N GLU A 84 2.38 -2.17 19.26
CA GLU A 84 3.25 -2.58 20.37
C GLU A 84 4.66 -3.02 19.92
N ASP A 85 4.78 -3.50 18.69
CA ASP A 85 6.04 -4.01 18.10
C ASP A 85 6.79 -2.93 17.30
N ALA A 86 6.20 -1.74 17.11
CA ALA A 86 6.73 -0.71 16.21
C ALA A 86 8.17 -0.30 16.53
N THR A 87 8.54 -0.23 17.82
CA THR A 87 9.90 0.14 18.24
C THR A 87 10.95 -0.91 17.82
N GLU A 88 10.59 -2.18 17.85
CA GLU A 88 11.49 -3.28 17.45
C GLU A 88 11.62 -3.33 15.93
N VAL A 89 10.51 -3.16 15.21
CA VAL A 89 10.48 -3.07 13.75
C VAL A 89 11.34 -1.90 13.25
N ASP A 90 11.21 -0.72 13.86
CA ASP A 90 12.05 0.45 13.57
C ASP A 90 13.53 0.11 13.66
N GLN A 91 13.94 -0.66 14.69
CA GLN A 91 15.33 -1.06 14.90
C GLN A 91 15.84 -2.02 13.83
N ILE A 92 15.05 -3.03 13.46
CA ILE A 92 15.40 -4.02 12.44
C ILE A 92 15.48 -3.39 11.05
N LEU A 93 14.60 -2.42 10.77
CA LEU A 93 14.58 -1.71 9.50
C LEU A 93 15.61 -0.56 9.42
N ARG A 94 16.40 -0.30 10.47
CA ARG A 94 17.45 0.73 10.44
C ARG A 94 18.42 0.50 9.28
N GLY A 95 18.64 1.54 8.49
CA GLY A 95 19.52 1.51 7.32
C GLY A 95 18.84 1.05 6.02
N SER A 96 17.59 0.59 6.07
CA SER A 96 16.76 0.39 4.88
C SER A 96 15.96 1.65 4.53
N THR A 97 15.48 1.75 3.29
CA THR A 97 14.56 2.79 2.85
C THR A 97 13.12 2.34 3.11
N TRP A 98 12.46 2.93 4.09
CA TRP A 98 11.08 2.60 4.48
C TRP A 98 10.44 3.80 5.20
N SER A 99 9.12 3.76 5.43
CA SER A 99 8.38 4.76 6.18
C SER A 99 7.05 4.20 6.69
N TRP A 100 6.55 4.70 7.83
CA TRP A 100 5.18 4.48 8.28
C TRP A 100 4.20 5.29 7.42
N ILE A 101 3.39 4.62 6.62
CA ILE A 101 2.49 5.28 5.67
C ILE A 101 1.05 5.43 6.16
N GLY A 102 0.65 4.75 7.24
CA GLY A 102 -0.74 4.76 7.70
C GLY A 102 -1.02 3.77 8.82
N HIS A 103 -2.30 3.48 9.05
CA HIS A 103 -2.77 2.52 10.04
C HIS A 103 -4.03 1.78 9.55
N VAL A 104 -4.27 0.61 10.14
CA VAL A 104 -5.48 -0.21 9.91
C VAL A 104 -6.63 0.35 10.74
N THR A 105 -7.85 0.32 10.20
CA THR A 105 -9.07 0.83 10.84
C THR A 105 -10.17 -0.23 10.87
N ASP A 106 -11.16 -0.08 11.76
CA ASP A 106 -12.31 -0.97 11.90
C ASP A 106 -13.58 -0.44 11.19
N ASP A 107 -13.48 0.73 10.53
CA ASP A 107 -14.58 1.42 9.87
C ASP A 107 -14.95 0.86 8.47
N ASN A 108 -14.24 -0.19 8.02
CA ASN A 108 -14.42 -0.81 6.70
C ASN A 108 -14.23 0.14 5.52
N LEU A 109 -13.41 1.19 5.67
CA LEU A 109 -13.05 2.12 4.60
C LEU A 109 -11.56 1.99 4.26
N LEU A 110 -11.26 1.86 2.97
CA LEU A 110 -9.94 2.18 2.46
C LEU A 110 -9.90 3.68 2.13
N THR A 111 -9.20 4.44 2.97
CA THR A 111 -8.97 5.87 2.81
C THR A 111 -7.53 6.11 2.37
N ILE A 112 -7.36 6.72 1.21
CA ILE A 112 -6.05 7.12 0.68
C ILE A 112 -6.00 8.64 0.64
N ARG A 113 -4.97 9.19 1.27
CA ARG A 113 -4.73 10.63 1.45
C ARG A 113 -3.47 11.08 0.74
N CYS A 114 -3.41 12.38 0.51
CA CYS A 114 -2.18 13.10 0.20
C CYS A 114 -2.00 14.25 1.19
N GLY A 115 -0.87 14.27 1.89
CA GLY A 115 -0.63 15.26 2.94
C GLY A 115 -1.63 15.12 4.08
N GLU A 116 -1.81 16.17 4.88
CA GLU A 116 -2.68 16.10 6.06
C GLU A 116 -4.16 16.33 5.74
N ASN A 117 -4.46 17.06 4.67
CA ASN A 117 -5.80 17.63 4.45
C ASN A 117 -6.55 17.09 3.24
N SER A 118 -5.91 16.30 2.37
CA SER A 118 -6.51 15.87 1.10
C SER A 118 -6.83 14.38 1.12
N VAL A 119 -8.10 14.03 0.93
CA VAL A 119 -8.53 12.65 0.66
C VAL A 119 -8.57 12.46 -0.85
N VAL A 120 -7.75 11.54 -1.36
CA VAL A 120 -7.66 11.19 -2.78
C VAL A 120 -8.78 10.24 -3.15
N THR A 121 -8.99 9.21 -2.32
CA THR A 121 -10.11 8.28 -2.45
C THR A 121 -10.50 7.73 -1.10
N GLN A 122 -11.79 7.40 -0.97
CA GLN A 122 -12.34 6.71 0.17
C GLN A 122 -13.41 5.74 -0.33
N THR A 123 -13.20 4.44 -0.13
CA THR A 123 -14.09 3.40 -0.65
C THR A 123 -14.33 2.30 0.39
N LEU A 124 -15.56 1.80 0.46
CA LEU A 124 -15.92 0.68 1.33
C LEU A 124 -15.25 -0.62 0.85
N ILE A 125 -14.68 -1.38 1.77
CA ILE A 125 -13.97 -2.63 1.46
C ILE A 125 -14.86 -3.61 0.69
N HIS A 126 -16.14 -3.73 1.04
CA HIS A 126 -17.04 -4.62 0.31
C HIS A 126 -17.23 -4.21 -1.16
N LYS A 127 -17.19 -2.90 -1.48
CA LYS A 127 -17.28 -2.44 -2.87
C LYS A 127 -16.04 -2.82 -3.66
N LEU A 128 -14.86 -2.70 -3.05
CA LEU A 128 -13.60 -3.18 -3.64
C LEU A 128 -13.64 -4.69 -3.85
N ALA A 129 -14.11 -5.45 -2.86
CA ALA A 129 -14.24 -6.90 -2.96
C ALA A 129 -15.21 -7.34 -4.07
N THR A 130 -16.33 -6.63 -4.25
CA THR A 130 -17.26 -6.88 -5.37
C THR A 130 -16.57 -6.61 -6.70
N ALA A 131 -15.96 -5.43 -6.88
CA ALA A 131 -15.28 -5.05 -8.11
C ALA A 131 -14.12 -6.01 -8.46
N TRP A 132 -13.41 -6.52 -7.46
CA TRP A 132 -12.32 -7.48 -7.64
C TRP A 132 -12.77 -8.87 -8.12
N ARG A 133 -13.97 -9.30 -7.70
CA ARG A 133 -14.52 -10.63 -8.00
C ARG A 133 -15.35 -10.66 -9.27
N GLU A 134 -15.84 -9.52 -9.73
CA GLU A 134 -16.56 -9.43 -10.99
C GLU A 134 -15.59 -9.74 -12.16
N PRO A 135 -15.88 -10.76 -12.99
CA PRO A 135 -15.07 -11.00 -14.18
C PRO A 135 -15.12 -9.76 -15.06
N SER A 136 -13.96 -9.30 -15.52
CA SER A 136 -13.87 -8.17 -16.44
C SER A 136 -14.74 -8.45 -17.66
N THR A 137 -15.85 -7.71 -17.81
CA THR A 137 -16.68 -7.76 -19.01
C THR A 137 -15.96 -7.01 -20.13
N ALA A 138 -14.76 -7.45 -20.50
CA ALA A 138 -14.14 -7.05 -21.75
C ALA A 138 -14.95 -7.72 -22.87
N GLN A 139 -15.96 -7.01 -23.38
CA GLN A 139 -16.61 -7.37 -24.63
C GLN A 139 -15.53 -7.37 -25.72
N THR A 140 -15.06 -8.56 -26.08
CA THR A 140 -14.32 -8.79 -27.31
C THR A 140 -15.27 -8.43 -28.45
N HIS A 141 -15.15 -7.20 -28.97
CA HIS A 141 -15.74 -6.86 -30.24
C HIS A 141 -15.05 -7.73 -31.28
N GLY A 142 -15.77 -8.78 -31.70
CA GLY A 142 -15.37 -9.69 -32.75
C GLY A 142 -14.97 -8.88 -33.98
N LYS A 143 -13.76 -9.12 -34.47
CA LYS A 143 -13.39 -8.73 -35.81
C LYS A 143 -14.22 -9.58 -36.77
N SER A 144 -15.16 -8.94 -37.47
CA SER A 144 -15.76 -9.45 -38.70
C SER A 144 -14.73 -9.54 -39.81
#